data_AF-A0A9P6GQM8-F1
#
_entry.id   AF-A0A9P6GQM8-F1
#
_cell.length_a   1.000
_cell.length_b   1.000
_cell.length_c   1.000
_cell.angle_alpha   90.00
_cell.angle_beta   90.00
_cell.angle_gamma   90.00
#
_symmetry.space_group_name_H-M   'P 1'
#
loop_
_entity.id
_entity.type
_entity.pdbx_description
1 polymer ?
#
loop_
_entity_poly.entity_id
_entity_poly.type
_entity_poly.pdbx_seq_one_letter_code
_entity_poly.pdbx_strand_id
1 'polypeptide(L)'
;MVFFSSSKKTSPALPIFALHLSNAQDKVFKPNETIQGHVTLSTPTPISPQAIEVSLWGHSSVWLRTSSGTGTDTTYRHYRDNVPLFDVALNIFTQSQQLEPGQSYSFPFKFRVPEGTGSHRIGGYKDDMDASWTVQPHHLPPTFAWGTQPDWPDNASISYGITTRLICSGIGVGKHQEEPIFATSPILFQPLNPSLNAPYSVIRHLKPCTLTSSSLTGRDPSSIGFRQKLSDRFSSETPKLDFELGIELPDLLVSGSGFKFKATFNVLNKVQNVVQIPAITFRVLQLNLLDFTFVRAAHDRAANQLMQGHHFNGTPLDAPTGLFSGWEHTIYHEKKTALNSLPESQVVQLEEVPLPDEKKGTEQANSAEAWFSARVPGFTPPSFQCFAISRAYRIKAKIGVQIGEKKFQHEVESYVENLGSAG
;
A
#
# COMPACT_ATOMS: atom_id res chain seq x y z
N MET A 1 -63.68 27.67 16.72
CA MET A 1 -62.40 27.13 17.22
C MET A 1 -62.43 25.63 16.95
N VAL A 2 -61.79 25.16 15.87
CA VAL A 2 -61.85 23.75 15.43
C VAL A 2 -60.58 23.06 15.91
N PHE A 3 -60.74 22.06 16.77
CA PHE A 3 -59.65 21.22 17.26
C PHE A 3 -59.31 20.16 16.21
N PHE A 4 -58.16 20.29 15.54
CA PHE A 4 -57.58 19.20 14.76
C PHE A 4 -56.92 18.21 15.70
N SER A 5 -57.66 17.17 16.09
CA SER A 5 -57.11 15.97 16.71
C SER A 5 -56.36 15.17 15.63
N SER A 6 -55.05 15.37 15.48
CA SER A 6 -54.24 14.45 14.69
C SER A 6 -54.11 13.13 15.44
N SER A 7 -54.90 12.13 15.06
CA SER A 7 -54.62 10.74 15.45
C SER A 7 -53.33 10.31 14.75
N LYS A 8 -52.19 10.49 15.43
CA LYS A 8 -50.95 9.81 15.02
C LYS A 8 -51.23 8.32 15.13
N LYS A 9 -51.55 7.66 14.01
CA LYS A 9 -51.59 6.20 13.92
C LYS A 9 -50.23 5.70 14.43
N THR A 10 -50.25 4.97 15.54
CA THR A 10 -49.07 4.32 16.09
C THR A 10 -48.52 3.42 14.99
N SER A 11 -47.30 3.70 14.53
CA SER A 11 -46.63 2.83 13.56
C SER A 11 -46.52 1.43 14.16
N PRO A 12 -46.83 0.36 13.43
CA PRO A 12 -46.63 -1.00 13.92
C PRO A 12 -45.15 -1.17 14.33
N ALA A 13 -44.92 -1.90 15.41
CA ALA A 13 -43.57 -2.22 15.85
C ALA A 13 -42.86 -3.02 14.75
N LEU A 14 -41.59 -2.68 14.48
CA LEU A 14 -40.80 -3.39 13.47
C LEU A 14 -40.24 -4.70 14.05
N PRO A 15 -39.99 -5.71 13.21
CA PRO A 15 -39.24 -6.91 13.62
C PRO A 15 -37.87 -6.57 14.19
N ILE A 16 -37.45 -7.34 15.19
CA ILE A 16 -36.08 -7.34 15.70
C ILE A 16 -35.28 -8.26 14.79
N PHE A 17 -34.33 -7.70 14.05
CA PHE A 17 -33.51 -8.40 13.07
C PHE A 17 -32.05 -8.14 13.38
N ALA A 18 -31.28 -9.20 13.64
CA ALA A 18 -29.88 -9.08 14.03
C ALA A 18 -29.00 -10.16 13.40
N LEU A 19 -27.77 -9.77 13.09
CA LEU A 19 -26.73 -10.61 12.51
C LEU A 19 -25.70 -10.95 13.59
N HIS A 20 -25.40 -12.24 13.76
CA HIS A 20 -24.41 -12.71 14.72
C HIS A 20 -23.34 -13.53 14.02
N LEU A 21 -22.09 -13.09 14.09
CA LEU A 21 -20.94 -13.87 13.62
C LEU A 21 -20.48 -14.82 14.72
N SER A 22 -20.07 -16.04 14.36
CA SER A 22 -19.58 -17.03 15.34
C SER A 22 -18.16 -16.73 15.82
N ASN A 23 -17.43 -15.87 15.11
CA ASN A 23 -16.05 -15.50 15.40
C ASN A 23 -16.00 -14.19 16.19
N ALA A 24 -14.87 -13.92 16.87
CA ALA A 24 -14.62 -12.64 17.52
C ALA A 24 -14.70 -11.47 16.51
N GLN A 25 -15.19 -10.31 16.96
CA GLN A 25 -15.33 -9.11 16.11
C GLN A 25 -14.01 -8.67 15.47
N ASP A 26 -12.88 -8.88 16.16
CA ASP A 26 -11.55 -8.48 15.69
C ASP A 26 -10.82 -9.58 14.91
N LYS A 27 -11.51 -10.66 14.52
CA LYS A 27 -10.88 -11.71 13.71
C LYS A 27 -10.51 -11.15 12.34
N VAL A 28 -9.23 -11.30 11.98
CA VAL A 28 -8.73 -11.08 10.62
C VAL A 28 -8.93 -12.34 9.81
N PHE A 29 -9.69 -12.24 8.72
CA PHE A 29 -9.90 -13.34 7.78
C PHE A 29 -8.85 -13.34 6.68
N LYS A 30 -8.49 -14.55 6.25
CA LYS A 30 -7.58 -14.80 5.12
C LYS A 30 -8.36 -15.42 3.95
N PRO A 31 -7.80 -15.41 2.72
CA PRO A 31 -8.34 -16.16 1.59
C PRO A 31 -8.75 -17.58 1.98
N ASN A 32 -9.87 -18.06 1.43
CA ASN A 32 -10.39 -19.41 1.63
C ASN A 32 -10.83 -19.77 3.06
N GLU A 33 -10.72 -18.86 4.03
CA GLU A 33 -11.30 -19.09 5.35
C GLU A 33 -12.83 -19.13 5.31
N THR A 34 -13.40 -19.85 6.27
CA THR A 34 -14.84 -19.92 6.47
C THR A 34 -15.31 -18.81 7.40
N ILE A 35 -16.35 -18.09 7.00
CA ILE A 35 -17.14 -17.22 7.86
C ILE A 35 -18.49 -17.90 8.10
N GLN A 36 -18.92 -17.98 9.36
CA GLN A 36 -20.19 -18.60 9.72
C GLN A 36 -20.84 -17.83 10.86
N GLY A 37 -22.16 -17.92 10.92
CA GLY A 37 -22.97 -17.17 11.87
C GLY A 37 -24.43 -17.56 11.78
N HIS A 38 -25.28 -16.76 12.38
CA HIS A 38 -26.72 -16.89 12.27
C HIS A 38 -27.40 -15.52 12.28
N VAL A 39 -28.60 -15.49 11.70
CA VAL A 39 -29.48 -14.32 11.71
C VAL A 39 -30.62 -14.62 12.66
N THR A 40 -30.87 -13.74 13.63
CA THR A 40 -32.01 -13.83 14.53
C THR A 40 -33.12 -12.89 14.08
N LEU A 41 -34.35 -13.40 14.03
CA LEU A 41 -35.54 -12.65 13.66
C LEU A 41 -36.64 -12.90 14.70
N SER A 42 -37.14 -11.84 15.31
CA SER A 42 -38.32 -11.87 16.18
C SER A 42 -39.33 -10.85 15.71
N THR A 43 -40.60 -11.24 15.61
CA THR A 43 -41.63 -10.41 14.99
C THR A 43 -42.71 -10.04 16.02
N PRO A 44 -43.20 -8.79 16.03
CA PRO A 44 -44.29 -8.38 16.92
C PRO A 44 -45.67 -8.71 16.36
N THR A 45 -45.77 -8.97 15.06
CA THR A 45 -46.98 -9.38 14.33
C THR A 45 -46.65 -10.56 13.43
N PRO A 46 -47.64 -11.34 12.97
CA PRO A 46 -47.39 -12.42 12.02
C PRO A 46 -46.87 -11.84 10.70
N ILE A 47 -45.81 -12.44 10.14
CA ILE A 47 -45.23 -11.99 8.86
C ILE A 47 -44.96 -13.19 7.96
N SER A 48 -44.94 -12.98 6.64
CA SER A 48 -44.60 -14.01 5.66
C SER A 48 -43.41 -13.52 4.83
N PRO A 49 -42.16 -13.73 5.31
CA PRO A 49 -40.98 -13.29 4.58
C PRO A 49 -40.92 -13.95 3.21
N GLN A 50 -40.51 -13.19 2.20
CA GLN A 50 -40.22 -13.73 0.88
C GLN A 50 -38.82 -14.33 0.84
N ALA A 51 -37.87 -13.65 1.48
CA ALA A 51 -36.50 -14.10 1.60
C ALA A 51 -35.83 -13.50 2.85
N ILE A 52 -34.83 -14.22 3.35
CA ILE A 52 -33.82 -13.68 4.24
C ILE A 52 -32.51 -13.85 3.50
N GLU A 53 -32.02 -12.76 2.92
CA GLU A 53 -30.78 -12.78 2.18
C GLU A 53 -29.61 -12.47 3.12
N VAL A 54 -28.52 -13.19 2.94
CA VAL A 54 -27.22 -12.86 3.54
C VAL A 54 -26.24 -12.73 2.40
N SER A 55 -25.50 -11.62 2.34
CA SER A 55 -24.44 -11.41 1.38
C SER A 55 -23.09 -11.24 2.08
N LEU A 56 -22.06 -11.89 1.55
CA LEU A 56 -20.67 -11.59 1.84
C LEU A 56 -20.13 -10.74 0.68
N TRP A 57 -19.59 -9.57 1.01
CA TRP A 57 -19.15 -8.61 0.01
C TRP A 57 -17.77 -8.04 0.33
N GLY A 58 -17.11 -7.58 -0.72
CA GLY A 58 -15.90 -6.76 -0.66
C GLY A 58 -16.01 -5.62 -1.65
N HIS A 59 -15.68 -4.40 -1.22
CA HIS A 59 -15.82 -3.19 -2.03
C HIS A 59 -14.59 -2.29 -1.90
N SER A 60 -14.19 -1.71 -3.03
CA SER A 60 -13.27 -0.57 -3.10
C SER A 60 -14.10 0.70 -3.32
N SER A 61 -13.89 1.70 -2.48
CA SER A 61 -14.58 2.99 -2.56
C SER A 61 -13.58 4.13 -2.54
N VAL A 62 -13.67 5.02 -3.51
CA VAL A 62 -12.85 6.23 -3.64
C VAL A 62 -13.77 7.41 -3.83
N TRP A 63 -13.49 8.51 -3.13
CA TRP A 63 -14.09 9.79 -3.43
C TRP A 63 -13.05 10.91 -3.29
N LEU A 64 -12.72 11.52 -4.42
CA LEU A 64 -11.77 12.63 -4.53
C LEU A 64 -12.49 13.91 -4.91
N ARG A 65 -11.90 15.04 -4.55
CA ARG A 65 -12.40 16.36 -4.94
C ARG A 65 -11.25 17.25 -5.43
N THR A 66 -11.50 17.97 -6.51
CA THR A 66 -10.66 19.09 -6.92
C THR A 66 -11.47 20.39 -6.85
N SER A 67 -10.78 21.50 -6.64
CA SER A 67 -11.38 22.83 -6.62
C SER A 67 -10.69 23.73 -7.62
N SER A 68 -11.47 24.53 -8.34
CA SER A 68 -10.97 25.61 -9.20
C SER A 68 -11.75 26.88 -8.88
N GLY A 69 -11.04 27.99 -8.66
CA GLY A 69 -11.68 29.27 -8.34
C GLY A 69 -11.24 30.38 -9.28
N THR A 70 -12.20 31.26 -9.62
CA THR A 70 -11.94 32.54 -10.30
C THR A 70 -12.69 33.62 -9.55
N GLY A 71 -11.97 34.45 -8.78
CA GLY A 71 -12.58 35.45 -7.91
C GLY A 71 -13.12 34.85 -6.62
N THR A 72 -14.37 35.16 -6.26
CA THR A 72 -15.05 34.68 -5.04
C THR A 72 -15.69 33.31 -5.19
N ASP A 73 -15.84 32.81 -6.43
CA ASP A 73 -16.54 31.57 -6.69
C ASP A 73 -15.53 30.41 -6.77
N THR A 74 -15.79 29.37 -5.98
CA THR A 74 -15.04 28.11 -6.02
C THR A 74 -15.94 27.02 -6.56
N THR A 75 -15.57 26.46 -7.71
CA THR A 75 -16.23 25.31 -8.30
C THR A 75 -15.50 24.04 -7.89
N TYR A 76 -16.24 23.10 -7.31
CA TYR A 76 -15.71 21.78 -6.98
C TYR A 76 -16.06 20.77 -8.07
N ARG A 77 -15.11 19.88 -8.37
CA ARG A 77 -15.33 18.68 -9.20
C ARG A 77 -15.08 17.46 -8.36
N HIS A 78 -15.96 16.48 -8.49
CA HIS A 78 -15.89 15.24 -7.72
C HIS A 78 -15.57 14.07 -8.63
N TYR A 79 -14.82 13.13 -8.07
CA TYR A 79 -14.43 11.91 -8.73
C TYR A 79 -14.76 10.79 -7.77
N ARG A 80 -15.51 9.78 -8.24
CA ARG A 80 -15.93 8.65 -7.42
C ARG A 80 -15.64 7.35 -8.13
N ASP A 81 -15.23 6.36 -7.37
CA ASP A 81 -15.13 4.99 -7.86
C ASP A 81 -15.56 4.01 -6.78
N ASN A 82 -16.73 3.41 -6.97
CA ASN A 82 -17.29 2.39 -6.08
C ASN A 82 -17.36 1.08 -6.87
N VAL A 83 -16.49 0.15 -6.53
CA VAL A 83 -16.33 -1.10 -7.29
C VAL A 83 -16.48 -2.30 -6.38
N PRO A 84 -17.42 -3.22 -6.67
CA PRO A 84 -17.46 -4.51 -6.02
C PRO A 84 -16.21 -5.32 -6.41
N LEU A 85 -15.46 -5.75 -5.40
CA LEU A 85 -14.40 -6.74 -5.55
C LEU A 85 -15.03 -8.13 -5.74
N PHE A 86 -16.06 -8.41 -4.95
CA PHE A 86 -16.95 -9.56 -5.08
C PHE A 86 -18.23 -9.30 -4.28
N ASP A 87 -19.30 -9.99 -4.62
CA ASP A 87 -20.55 -10.03 -3.85
C ASP A 87 -21.18 -11.42 -4.02
N VAL A 88 -21.38 -12.13 -2.92
CA VAL A 88 -21.96 -13.47 -2.90
C VAL A 88 -23.14 -13.48 -1.95
N ALA A 89 -24.34 -13.70 -2.47
CA ALA A 89 -25.58 -13.75 -1.71
C ALA A 89 -26.15 -15.17 -1.59
N LEU A 90 -26.78 -15.46 -0.45
CA LEU A 90 -27.52 -16.69 -0.16
C LEU A 90 -28.87 -16.33 0.45
N ASN A 91 -29.96 -16.93 -0.04
CA ASN A 91 -31.23 -16.91 0.67
C ASN A 91 -31.23 -18.05 1.72
N ILE A 92 -31.22 -17.69 3.00
CA ILE A 92 -31.22 -18.64 4.12
C ILE A 92 -32.62 -19.02 4.59
N PHE A 93 -33.66 -18.39 4.02
CA PHE A 93 -35.04 -18.73 4.25
C PHE A 93 -35.51 -19.76 3.21
N THR A 94 -35.34 -21.04 3.54
CA THR A 94 -35.54 -22.16 2.59
C THR A 94 -36.98 -22.67 2.55
N GLN A 95 -37.80 -22.38 3.56
CA GLN A 95 -39.17 -22.85 3.67
C GLN A 95 -40.11 -21.67 3.86
N SER A 96 -41.03 -21.47 2.91
CA SER A 96 -42.07 -20.46 3.01
C SER A 96 -43.01 -20.82 4.15
N GLN A 97 -42.86 -20.11 5.28
CA GLN A 97 -43.73 -20.24 6.44
C GLN A 97 -44.05 -18.87 7.01
N GLN A 98 -45.23 -18.76 7.62
CA GLN A 98 -45.59 -17.60 8.41
C GLN A 98 -44.78 -17.64 9.72
N LEU A 99 -44.19 -16.51 10.09
CA LEU A 99 -43.47 -16.33 11.34
C LEU A 99 -44.40 -15.69 12.37
N GLU A 100 -44.56 -16.35 13.50
CA GLU A 100 -45.52 -16.00 14.54
C GLU A 100 -44.97 -14.96 15.53
N PRO A 101 -45.84 -14.10 16.08
CA PRO A 101 -45.46 -13.11 17.08
C PRO A 101 -44.78 -13.72 18.31
N GLY A 102 -43.77 -13.03 18.83
CA GLY A 102 -43.12 -13.39 20.08
C GLY A 102 -42.23 -14.64 20.04
N GLN A 103 -42.12 -15.30 18.87
CA GLN A 103 -41.12 -16.34 18.64
C GLN A 103 -39.83 -15.74 18.09
N SER A 104 -38.70 -16.29 18.53
CA SER A 104 -37.38 -15.95 18.00
C SER A 104 -36.92 -17.05 17.06
N TYR A 105 -36.70 -16.70 15.80
CA TYR A 105 -36.20 -17.59 14.76
C TYR A 105 -34.71 -17.37 14.55
N SER A 106 -33.96 -18.43 14.30
CA SER A 106 -32.52 -18.38 14.06
C SER A 106 -32.18 -19.14 12.79
N PHE A 107 -31.52 -18.46 11.85
CA PHE A 107 -31.17 -19.00 10.54
C PHE A 107 -29.65 -19.02 10.37
N PRO A 108 -29.01 -20.21 10.31
CA PRO A 108 -27.56 -20.32 10.17
C PRO A 108 -27.11 -20.00 8.74
N PHE A 109 -25.89 -19.50 8.59
CA PHE A 109 -25.24 -19.29 7.29
C PHE A 109 -23.75 -19.62 7.35
N LYS A 110 -23.17 -19.87 6.16
CA LYS A 110 -21.75 -20.15 5.99
C LYS A 110 -21.27 -19.65 4.63
N PHE A 111 -20.16 -18.92 4.64
CA PHE A 111 -19.44 -18.47 3.44
C PHE A 111 -17.99 -18.94 3.47
N ARG A 112 -17.39 -19.06 2.29
CA ARG A 112 -15.95 -19.16 2.11
C ARG A 112 -15.46 -17.86 1.48
N VAL A 113 -14.45 -17.24 2.10
CA VAL A 113 -13.86 -15.99 1.58
C VAL A 113 -13.20 -16.28 0.22
N PRO A 114 -13.56 -15.55 -0.85
CA PRO A 114 -12.91 -15.70 -2.15
C PRO A 114 -11.41 -15.38 -2.07
N GLU A 115 -10.63 -15.95 -2.98
CA GLU A 115 -9.19 -15.67 -3.05
C GLU A 115 -8.88 -14.38 -3.82
N GLY A 116 -9.73 -14.03 -4.77
CA GLY A 116 -9.55 -12.88 -5.65
C GLY A 116 -10.86 -12.22 -6.04
N THR A 117 -10.74 -11.17 -6.83
CA THR A 117 -11.86 -10.44 -7.39
C THR A 117 -12.60 -11.29 -8.42
N GLY A 118 -13.93 -11.15 -8.47
CA GLY A 118 -14.79 -11.82 -9.46
C GLY A 118 -14.99 -11.03 -10.76
N SER A 119 -14.40 -9.83 -10.85
CA SER A 119 -14.66 -8.83 -11.88
C SER A 119 -13.35 -8.29 -12.49
N HIS A 120 -13.47 -7.67 -13.67
CA HIS A 120 -12.41 -6.89 -14.31
C HIS A 120 -12.91 -5.48 -14.62
N ARG A 121 -11.97 -4.56 -14.83
CA ARG A 121 -12.23 -3.12 -15.03
C ARG A 121 -11.55 -2.56 -16.29
N ILE A 122 -11.21 -3.44 -17.24
CA ILE A 122 -10.70 -3.05 -18.57
C ILE A 122 -11.65 -2.01 -19.20
N GLY A 123 -11.09 -0.90 -19.68
CA GLY A 123 -11.78 0.26 -20.25
C GLY A 123 -12.42 1.18 -19.20
N GLY A 124 -12.17 0.94 -17.91
CA GLY A 124 -12.74 1.71 -16.80
C GLY A 124 -11.92 2.96 -16.44
N TYR A 125 -10.64 3.01 -16.84
CA TYR A 125 -9.70 4.05 -16.44
C TYR A 125 -9.01 4.68 -17.64
N LYS A 126 -8.28 5.78 -17.40
CA LYS A 126 -7.56 6.50 -18.46
C LYS A 126 -6.43 5.67 -19.06
N ASP A 127 -5.68 4.98 -18.20
CA ASP A 127 -4.62 4.06 -18.56
C ASP A 127 -4.79 2.76 -17.78
N ASP A 128 -5.24 1.74 -18.48
CA ASP A 128 -5.43 0.39 -17.94
C ASP A 128 -4.10 -0.36 -17.74
N MET A 129 -3.02 0.12 -18.38
CA MET A 129 -1.71 -0.52 -18.39
C MET A 129 -0.73 0.14 -17.39
N ASP A 130 -1.18 1.14 -16.62
CA ASP A 130 -0.36 1.75 -15.59
C ASP A 130 -0.03 0.72 -14.49
N ALA A 131 1.27 0.46 -14.30
CA ALA A 131 1.79 -0.52 -13.36
C ALA A 131 1.47 -0.22 -11.89
N SER A 132 0.94 0.96 -11.57
CA SER A 132 0.52 1.31 -10.22
C SER A 132 -0.79 0.62 -9.82
N TRP A 133 -1.62 0.20 -10.79
CA TRP A 133 -2.91 -0.45 -10.55
C TRP A 133 -3.02 -1.75 -11.34
N THR A 134 -4.12 -2.46 -11.15
CA THR A 134 -4.51 -3.59 -11.99
C THR A 134 -5.96 -3.44 -12.40
N VAL A 135 -6.31 -3.85 -13.62
CA VAL A 135 -7.70 -3.88 -14.11
C VAL A 135 -8.20 -5.31 -14.35
N GLN A 136 -7.32 -6.30 -14.22
CA GLN A 136 -7.64 -7.71 -14.38
C GLN A 136 -8.08 -8.31 -13.04
N PRO A 137 -8.70 -9.51 -13.03
CA PRO A 137 -8.93 -10.22 -11.79
C PRO A 137 -7.62 -10.40 -11.01
N HIS A 138 -7.64 -10.14 -9.70
CA HIS A 138 -6.47 -10.12 -8.84
C HIS A 138 -6.81 -10.61 -7.43
N HIS A 139 -5.80 -10.90 -6.60
CA HIS A 139 -6.03 -11.27 -5.20
C HIS A 139 -6.74 -10.15 -4.43
N LEU A 140 -7.58 -10.52 -3.46
CA LEU A 140 -8.26 -9.52 -2.63
C LEU A 140 -7.24 -8.66 -1.87
N PRO A 141 -7.33 -7.32 -1.93
CA PRO A 141 -6.47 -6.42 -1.16
C PRO A 141 -6.80 -6.45 0.35
N PRO A 142 -5.90 -6.04 1.25
CA PRO A 142 -6.22 -5.95 2.67
C PRO A 142 -7.34 -4.94 2.94
N THR A 143 -8.03 -5.07 4.08
CA THR A 143 -8.86 -3.97 4.60
C THR A 143 -8.00 -2.70 4.71
N PHE A 144 -8.48 -1.61 4.14
CA PHE A 144 -7.70 -0.38 3.97
C PHE A 144 -8.57 0.85 4.16
N ALA A 145 -7.99 1.88 4.78
CA ALA A 145 -8.60 3.20 4.89
C ALA A 145 -7.53 4.28 4.70
N TRP A 146 -7.89 5.32 3.95
CA TRP A 146 -7.12 6.51 3.71
C TRP A 146 -8.05 7.73 3.66
N GLY A 147 -7.56 8.86 4.15
CA GLY A 147 -8.37 10.06 4.40
C GLY A 147 -8.77 10.19 5.87
N THR A 148 -9.57 11.19 6.19
CA THR A 148 -9.94 11.55 7.57
C THR A 148 -11.34 11.08 7.96
N GLN A 149 -12.27 11.03 7.02
CA GLN A 149 -13.68 10.69 7.25
C GLN A 149 -14.22 9.80 6.13
N PRO A 150 -14.89 8.67 6.43
CA PRO A 150 -15.42 7.74 5.42
C PRO A 150 -16.51 8.35 4.52
N ASP A 151 -17.29 9.30 5.04
CA ASP A 151 -18.43 9.89 4.34
C ASP A 151 -18.13 11.29 3.78
N TRP A 152 -16.85 11.59 3.55
CA TRP A 152 -16.38 12.90 3.12
C TRP A 152 -15.40 12.79 1.97
N PRO A 153 -15.38 13.75 1.02
CA PRO A 153 -14.40 13.74 -0.06
C PRO A 153 -12.96 13.69 0.46
N ASP A 154 -12.07 13.24 -0.43
CA ASP A 154 -10.64 13.04 -0.19
C ASP A 154 -10.38 11.82 0.72
N ASN A 155 -11.11 10.75 0.44
CA ASN A 155 -11.04 9.48 1.14
C ASN A 155 -11.00 8.29 0.15
N ALA A 156 -10.44 7.19 0.63
CA ALA A 156 -10.38 5.93 -0.11
C ALA A 156 -10.39 4.76 0.88
N SER A 157 -11.16 3.72 0.60
CA SER A 157 -11.27 2.56 1.46
C SER A 157 -11.47 1.26 0.70
N ILE A 158 -11.05 0.18 1.33
CA ILE A 158 -11.32 -1.20 0.93
C ILE A 158 -11.96 -1.85 2.14
N SER A 159 -13.20 -2.25 1.97
CA SER A 159 -14.04 -2.75 3.06
C SER A 159 -14.63 -4.10 2.70
N TYR A 160 -14.80 -4.93 3.72
CA TYR A 160 -15.41 -6.24 3.62
C TYR A 160 -16.47 -6.35 4.69
N GLY A 161 -17.54 -7.09 4.41
CA GLY A 161 -18.58 -7.28 5.40
C GLY A 161 -19.59 -8.34 5.02
N ILE A 162 -20.45 -8.63 5.98
CA ILE A 162 -21.64 -9.45 5.80
C ILE A 162 -22.85 -8.55 6.02
N THR A 163 -23.75 -8.53 5.04
CA THR A 163 -25.04 -7.84 5.16
C THR A 163 -26.13 -8.87 5.12
N THR A 164 -27.10 -8.79 6.03
CA THR A 164 -28.35 -9.54 5.92
C THR A 164 -29.51 -8.61 5.66
N ARG A 165 -30.47 -9.04 4.84
CA ARG A 165 -31.66 -8.29 4.44
C ARG A 165 -32.90 -9.16 4.62
N LEU A 166 -33.92 -8.59 5.26
CA LEU A 166 -35.26 -9.17 5.36
C LEU A 166 -36.13 -8.61 4.24
N ILE A 167 -36.52 -9.46 3.29
CA ILE A 167 -37.43 -9.10 2.21
C ILE A 167 -38.82 -9.58 2.58
N CYS A 168 -39.70 -8.65 2.94
CA CYS A 168 -41.07 -8.95 3.34
C CYS A 168 -42.02 -7.83 2.92
N SER A 169 -43.09 -8.16 2.21
CA SER A 169 -44.07 -7.16 1.76
C SER A 169 -44.71 -6.43 2.94
N GLY A 170 -44.80 -5.10 2.85
CA GLY A 170 -45.39 -4.25 3.90
C GLY A 170 -44.54 -4.13 5.16
N ILE A 171 -43.29 -4.61 5.14
CA ILE A 171 -42.34 -4.49 6.25
C ILE A 171 -41.04 -3.94 5.70
N GLY A 172 -40.76 -2.70 6.08
CA GLY A 172 -39.55 -2.02 5.65
C GLY A 172 -39.34 -0.71 6.39
N VAL A 173 -38.19 -0.11 6.11
CA VAL A 173 -37.78 1.19 6.62
C VAL A 173 -38.15 2.26 5.58
N GLY A 174 -38.25 3.52 6.01
CA GLY A 174 -38.51 4.67 5.13
C GLY A 174 -39.99 5.04 4.98
N LYS A 175 -40.25 6.12 4.21
CA LYS A 175 -41.57 6.76 4.09
C LYS A 175 -42.65 5.85 3.47
N HIS A 176 -42.24 4.84 2.70
CA HIS A 176 -43.12 3.90 2.01
C HIS A 176 -42.94 2.44 2.46
N GLN A 177 -42.08 2.17 3.46
CA GLN A 177 -41.75 0.81 3.91
C GLN A 177 -41.25 -0.11 2.77
N GLU A 178 -40.59 0.48 1.78
CA GLU A 178 -40.07 -0.22 0.60
C GLU A 178 -38.62 -0.69 0.81
N GLU A 179 -37.88 -0.09 1.75
CA GLU A 179 -36.49 -0.49 2.02
C GLU A 179 -36.46 -1.69 2.97
N PRO A 180 -35.78 -2.79 2.61
CA PRO A 180 -35.71 -3.97 3.46
C PRO A 180 -35.00 -3.64 4.77
N ILE A 181 -35.43 -4.28 5.87
CA ILE A 181 -34.68 -4.22 7.13
C ILE A 181 -33.36 -4.95 6.92
N PHE A 182 -32.25 -4.32 7.28
CA PHE A 182 -30.94 -4.92 7.10
C PHE A 182 -30.05 -4.75 8.33
N ALA A 183 -29.05 -5.62 8.45
CA ALA A 183 -28.00 -5.52 9.44
C ALA A 183 -26.67 -5.87 8.78
N THR A 184 -25.62 -5.11 9.10
CA THR A 184 -24.28 -5.28 8.51
C THR A 184 -23.25 -5.49 9.60
N SER A 185 -22.39 -6.49 9.43
CA SER A 185 -21.22 -6.71 10.26
C SER A 185 -19.96 -6.55 9.40
N PRO A 186 -19.10 -5.54 9.65
CA PRO A 186 -17.82 -5.42 8.96
C PRO A 186 -16.90 -6.58 9.37
N ILE A 187 -15.96 -6.93 8.49
CA ILE A 187 -14.89 -7.89 8.79
C ILE A 187 -13.53 -7.32 8.38
N LEU A 188 -12.49 -7.75 9.09
CA LEU A 188 -11.11 -7.45 8.72
C LEU A 188 -10.57 -8.55 7.80
N PHE A 189 -9.86 -8.16 6.75
CA PHE A 189 -9.27 -9.07 5.79
C PHE A 189 -7.79 -8.76 5.58
N GLN A 190 -6.98 -9.81 5.47
CA GLN A 190 -5.56 -9.73 5.17
C GLN A 190 -5.19 -10.78 4.12
N PRO A 191 -4.60 -10.38 2.98
CA PRO A 191 -4.17 -11.34 1.97
C PRO A 191 -3.00 -12.18 2.48
N LEU A 192 -2.83 -13.35 1.87
CA LEU A 192 -1.62 -14.14 2.04
C LEU A 192 -0.45 -13.40 1.40
N ASN A 193 0.73 -13.48 2.01
CA ASN A 193 1.96 -12.98 1.39
C ASN A 193 2.37 -13.94 0.26
N PRO A 194 2.22 -13.58 -1.03
CA PRO A 194 2.52 -14.49 -2.13
C PRO A 194 4.02 -14.76 -2.25
N SER A 195 4.85 -13.92 -1.63
CA SER A 195 6.30 -13.96 -1.74
C SER A 195 7.00 -14.57 -0.51
N LEU A 196 6.26 -15.26 0.36
CA LEU A 196 6.80 -15.92 1.56
C LEU A 196 7.99 -16.87 1.25
N ASN A 197 8.06 -17.40 0.03
CA ASN A 197 9.11 -18.31 -0.44
C ASN A 197 9.83 -17.81 -1.70
N ALA A 198 9.63 -16.56 -2.11
CA ALA A 198 10.32 -16.03 -3.28
C ALA A 198 11.82 -15.92 -3.00
N PRO A 199 12.70 -16.25 -3.97
CA PRO A 199 14.12 -16.02 -3.80
C PRO A 199 14.38 -14.54 -3.56
N TYR A 200 15.29 -14.22 -2.65
CA TYR A 200 15.73 -12.84 -2.44
C TYR A 200 16.44 -12.35 -3.71
N SER A 201 15.79 -11.48 -4.47
CA SER A 201 16.45 -10.69 -5.50
C SER A 201 16.99 -9.39 -4.91
N VAL A 202 18.04 -8.91 -5.55
CA VAL A 202 18.80 -7.74 -5.09
C VAL A 202 18.99 -6.84 -6.29
N ILE A 203 18.62 -5.57 -6.12
CA ILE A 203 18.78 -4.54 -7.15
C ILE A 203 20.10 -3.82 -6.89
N ARG A 204 20.98 -3.82 -7.89
CA ARG A 204 22.30 -3.20 -7.84
C ARG A 204 22.28 -1.83 -8.50
N HIS A 205 22.74 -0.81 -7.77
CA HIS A 205 22.81 0.56 -8.24
C HIS A 205 24.26 1.05 -8.25
N LEU A 206 24.79 1.39 -9.42
CA LEU A 206 26.19 1.71 -9.63
C LEU A 206 26.40 3.21 -9.92
N LYS A 207 27.51 3.76 -9.42
CA LYS A 207 27.92 5.15 -9.67
C LYS A 207 29.43 5.26 -9.88
N PRO A 208 29.89 5.63 -11.09
CA PRO A 208 31.30 5.88 -11.33
C PRO A 208 31.75 7.16 -10.61
N CYS A 209 32.98 7.14 -10.10
CA CYS A 209 33.60 8.21 -9.33
C CYS A 209 35.10 8.29 -9.67
N THR A 210 35.68 9.45 -9.42
CA THR A 210 37.11 9.69 -9.60
C THR A 210 37.69 10.31 -8.34
N LEU A 211 38.83 9.78 -7.89
CA LEU A 211 39.63 10.29 -6.79
C LEU A 211 40.98 10.77 -7.31
N THR A 212 41.27 12.05 -7.11
CA THR A 212 42.59 12.63 -7.35
C THR A 212 43.16 13.11 -6.01
N SER A 213 44.23 12.47 -5.53
CA SER A 213 44.86 12.80 -4.25
C SER A 213 46.26 12.22 -4.07
N SER A 214 47.15 13.00 -3.46
CA SER A 214 48.45 12.55 -2.98
C SER A 214 48.38 11.43 -1.94
N SER A 215 47.26 11.22 -1.26
CA SER A 215 47.07 10.09 -0.31
C SER A 215 47.17 8.71 -0.98
N LEU A 216 47.03 8.65 -2.31
CA LEU A 216 47.19 7.44 -3.09
C LEU A 216 48.65 7.03 -3.30
N THR A 217 49.62 7.85 -2.88
CA THR A 217 51.06 7.54 -2.97
C THR A 217 51.59 6.67 -1.82
N GLY A 218 50.72 6.25 -0.89
CA GLY A 218 51.10 5.48 0.31
C GLY A 218 51.57 6.33 1.50
N ARG A 219 51.57 7.66 1.38
CA ARG A 219 51.77 8.55 2.53
C ARG A 219 50.56 8.54 3.45
N ASP A 220 50.78 8.58 4.75
CA ASP A 220 49.71 8.73 5.74
C ASP A 220 48.89 9.99 5.42
N PRO A 221 47.55 9.89 5.22
CA PRO A 221 46.70 11.03 4.92
C PRO A 221 46.87 12.19 5.90
N SER A 222 47.11 11.90 7.19
CA SER A 222 47.31 12.91 8.23
C SER A 222 48.58 13.75 8.05
N SER A 223 49.58 13.22 7.34
CA SER A 223 50.87 13.88 7.08
C SER A 223 50.84 14.86 5.90
N ILE A 224 49.75 14.87 5.12
CA ILE A 224 49.63 15.70 3.92
C ILE A 224 49.27 17.13 4.34
N GLY A 225 50.19 18.08 4.10
CA GLY A 225 49.97 19.50 4.41
C GLY A 225 48.95 20.18 3.49
N PHE A 226 48.34 21.28 3.95
CA PHE A 226 47.33 22.06 3.22
C PHE A 226 47.78 22.51 1.82
N ARG A 227 49.04 22.93 1.66
CA ARG A 227 49.61 23.34 0.37
C ARG A 227 49.62 22.19 -0.64
N GLN A 228 49.96 20.98 -0.21
CA GLN A 228 49.95 19.78 -1.06
C GLN A 228 48.50 19.45 -1.49
N LYS A 229 47.53 19.55 -0.55
CA LYS A 229 46.10 19.33 -0.85
C LYS A 229 45.53 20.33 -1.87
N LEU A 230 46.06 21.56 -1.90
CA LEU A 230 45.71 22.54 -2.92
C LEU A 230 46.37 22.20 -4.26
N SER A 231 47.65 21.83 -4.26
CA SER A 231 48.37 21.38 -5.46
C SER A 231 47.69 20.18 -6.13
N ASP A 232 47.18 19.22 -5.34
CA ASP A 232 46.42 18.06 -5.81
C ASP A 232 45.21 18.42 -6.70
N ARG A 233 44.64 19.63 -6.56
CA ARG A 233 43.47 20.06 -7.34
C ARG A 233 43.83 20.59 -8.72
N PHE A 234 45.06 21.04 -8.91
CA PHE A 234 45.50 21.76 -10.12
C PHE A 234 46.62 21.04 -10.87
N SER A 235 47.28 20.05 -10.24
CA SER A 235 48.35 19.28 -10.88
C SER A 235 47.79 18.06 -11.63
N SER A 236 48.16 17.95 -12.91
CA SER A 236 47.92 16.76 -13.73
C SER A 236 48.78 15.56 -13.33
N GLU A 237 49.81 15.76 -12.51
CA GLU A 237 50.70 14.69 -12.02
C GLU A 237 50.16 14.01 -10.76
N THR A 238 49.11 14.56 -10.16
CA THR A 238 48.48 13.99 -8.96
C THR A 238 47.91 12.60 -9.27
N PRO A 239 48.18 11.57 -8.43
CA PRO A 239 47.64 10.24 -8.66
C PRO A 239 46.12 10.25 -8.77
N LYS A 240 45.61 9.51 -9.76
CA LYS A 240 44.19 9.41 -10.09
C LYS A 240 43.73 7.95 -10.01
N LEU A 241 42.61 7.75 -9.34
CA LEU A 241 41.91 6.48 -9.20
C LEU A 241 40.48 6.64 -9.70
N ASP A 242 40.11 5.89 -10.74
CA ASP A 242 38.73 5.80 -11.19
C ASP A 242 38.11 4.52 -10.59
N PHE A 243 36.92 4.65 -10.00
CA PHE A 243 36.26 3.59 -9.26
C PHE A 243 34.74 3.69 -9.38
N GLU A 244 34.06 2.65 -8.95
CA GLU A 244 32.60 2.54 -8.95
C GLU A 244 32.11 2.27 -7.53
N LEU A 245 31.12 3.06 -7.10
CA LEU A 245 30.37 2.80 -5.88
C LEU A 245 29.09 2.04 -6.22
N GLY A 246 28.84 0.93 -5.53
CA GLY A 246 27.60 0.18 -5.65
C GLY A 246 26.80 0.23 -4.36
N ILE A 247 25.48 0.24 -4.48
CA ILE A 247 24.53 -0.07 -3.41
C ILE A 247 23.64 -1.19 -3.90
N GLU A 248 23.52 -2.25 -3.11
CA GLU A 248 22.72 -3.43 -3.39
C GLU A 248 21.63 -3.55 -2.34
N LEU A 249 20.36 -3.36 -2.74
CA LEU A 249 19.19 -3.38 -1.87
C LEU A 249 18.27 -4.56 -2.23
N PRO A 250 17.60 -5.17 -1.24
CA PRO A 250 16.58 -6.17 -1.52
C PRO A 250 15.35 -5.50 -2.15
N ASP A 251 14.73 -6.18 -3.11
CA ASP A 251 13.44 -5.79 -3.69
C ASP A 251 12.25 -6.42 -2.96
N LEU A 252 12.51 -7.42 -2.12
CA LEU A 252 11.52 -8.05 -1.26
C LEU A 252 11.74 -7.68 0.20
N LEU A 253 10.67 -7.19 0.84
CA LEU A 253 10.66 -6.88 2.26
C LEU A 253 9.51 -7.61 2.96
N VAL A 254 9.69 -7.86 4.25
CA VAL A 254 8.64 -8.41 5.11
C VAL A 254 8.50 -7.52 6.33
N SER A 255 7.26 -7.15 6.65
CA SER A 255 6.94 -6.34 7.83
C SER A 255 7.51 -6.99 9.11
N GLY A 256 8.13 -6.20 9.98
CA GLY A 256 8.77 -6.67 11.22
C GLY A 256 10.10 -7.43 11.05
N SER A 257 10.47 -7.79 9.82
CA SER A 257 11.68 -8.57 9.54
C SER A 257 12.90 -7.69 9.32
N GLY A 258 14.07 -8.27 9.65
CA GLY A 258 15.35 -7.70 9.28
C GLY A 258 15.65 -7.98 7.81
N PHE A 259 16.38 -7.07 7.16
CA PHE A 259 16.94 -7.27 5.83
C PHE A 259 18.39 -6.84 5.81
N LYS A 260 19.16 -7.41 4.88
CA LYS A 260 20.57 -7.07 4.66
C LYS A 260 20.71 -6.32 3.35
N PHE A 261 21.66 -5.40 3.29
CA PHE A 261 22.06 -4.70 2.09
C PHE A 261 23.56 -4.47 2.12
N LYS A 262 24.19 -4.22 0.96
CA LYS A 262 25.63 -3.97 0.91
C LYS A 262 26.00 -2.75 0.10
N ALA A 263 27.12 -2.14 0.46
CA ALA A 263 27.79 -1.14 -0.34
C ALA A 263 29.08 -1.75 -0.90
N THR A 264 29.36 -1.49 -2.18
CA THR A 264 30.56 -2.00 -2.85
C THR A 264 31.43 -0.85 -3.34
N PHE A 265 32.73 -1.09 -3.37
CA PHE A 265 33.72 -0.25 -4.03
C PHE A 265 34.48 -1.12 -5.02
N ASN A 266 34.49 -0.75 -6.30
CA ASN A 266 35.23 -1.47 -7.35
C ASN A 266 36.17 -0.52 -8.07
N VAL A 267 37.44 -0.89 -8.19
CA VAL A 267 38.43 -0.13 -8.95
C VAL A 267 38.19 -0.36 -10.43
N LEU A 268 38.02 0.73 -11.19
CA LEU A 268 37.87 0.68 -12.65
C LEU A 268 39.22 0.89 -13.35
N ASN A 269 40.02 1.84 -12.87
CA ASN A 269 41.32 2.15 -13.44
C ASN A 269 42.26 2.76 -12.38
N LYS A 270 43.52 2.29 -12.37
CA LYS A 270 44.62 2.81 -11.54
C LYS A 270 45.67 3.46 -12.45
N VAL A 271 45.93 4.76 -12.30
CA VAL A 271 47.08 5.39 -12.96
C VAL A 271 48.38 4.93 -12.30
N GLN A 272 49.49 4.85 -13.05
CA GLN A 272 50.78 4.26 -12.62
C GLN A 272 51.36 4.79 -11.30
N ASN A 273 50.94 5.98 -10.84
CA ASN A 273 51.43 6.61 -9.61
C ASN A 273 50.58 6.29 -8.37
N VAL A 274 49.55 5.44 -8.47
CA VAL A 274 48.77 4.94 -7.32
C VAL A 274 49.50 3.76 -6.69
N VAL A 275 50.11 3.99 -5.54
CA VAL A 275 50.88 2.98 -4.79
C VAL A 275 49.96 2.21 -3.85
N GLN A 276 49.06 2.90 -3.14
CA GLN A 276 48.17 2.29 -2.16
C GLN A 276 46.87 3.09 -2.07
N ILE A 277 45.75 2.38 -2.03
CA ILE A 277 44.43 2.90 -1.72
C ILE A 277 44.25 2.84 -0.19
N PRO A 278 44.02 3.98 0.49
CA PRO A 278 43.78 4.00 1.93
C PRO A 278 42.53 3.20 2.34
N ALA A 279 42.38 2.95 3.64
CA ALA A 279 41.17 2.34 4.19
C ALA A 279 39.90 3.11 3.76
N ILE A 280 38.88 2.35 3.37
CA ILE A 280 37.62 2.85 2.85
C ILE A 280 36.61 2.81 3.98
N THR A 281 36.05 3.96 4.36
CA THR A 281 34.98 4.02 5.35
C THR A 281 33.64 4.19 4.65
N PHE A 282 32.79 3.18 4.75
CA PHE A 282 31.38 3.27 4.35
C PHE A 282 30.55 3.75 5.54
N ARG A 283 29.62 4.67 5.31
CA ARG A 283 28.70 5.18 6.32
C ARG A 283 27.30 5.30 5.75
N VAL A 284 26.31 4.75 6.45
CA VAL A 284 24.90 4.96 6.12
C VAL A 284 24.52 6.37 6.58
N LEU A 285 24.26 7.26 5.62
CA LEU A 285 23.86 8.65 5.89
C LEU A 285 22.34 8.77 6.00
N GLN A 286 21.61 7.94 5.25
CA GLN A 286 20.16 7.92 5.22
C GLN A 286 19.67 6.54 4.82
N LEU A 287 18.65 6.03 5.50
CA LEU A 287 17.92 4.84 5.10
C LEU A 287 16.45 5.04 5.45
N ASN A 288 15.59 5.13 4.44
CA ASN A 288 14.17 5.39 4.60
C ASN A 288 13.34 4.34 3.84
N LEU A 289 12.24 3.92 4.45
CA LEU A 289 11.13 3.27 3.76
C LEU A 289 10.13 4.35 3.33
N LEU A 290 9.87 4.41 2.03
CA LEU A 290 8.88 5.30 1.42
C LEU A 290 7.61 4.49 1.17
N ASP A 291 6.50 4.86 1.81
CA ASP A 291 5.17 4.27 1.65
C ASP A 291 4.37 5.16 0.70
N PHE A 292 4.05 4.64 -0.49
CA PHE A 292 3.24 5.31 -1.49
C PHE A 292 1.84 4.74 -1.50
N THR A 293 0.85 5.61 -1.33
CA THR A 293 -0.56 5.29 -1.57
C THR A 293 -1.00 6.00 -2.83
N PHE A 294 -1.48 5.25 -3.81
CA PHE A 294 -2.00 5.76 -5.08
C PHE A 294 -3.51 5.58 -5.10
N VAL A 295 -4.24 6.64 -5.44
CA VAL A 295 -5.70 6.62 -5.52
C VAL A 295 -6.13 7.28 -6.82
N ARG A 296 -6.99 6.63 -7.58
CA ARG A 296 -7.61 7.17 -8.80
C ARG A 296 -9.12 7.04 -8.78
N ALA A 297 -9.82 7.96 -9.44
CA ALA A 297 -11.26 7.86 -9.66
C ALA A 297 -11.68 8.58 -10.94
N ALA A 298 -12.75 8.07 -11.58
CA ALA A 298 -13.37 8.71 -12.72
C ALA A 298 -14.24 9.89 -12.28
N HIS A 299 -14.42 10.87 -13.17
CA HIS A 299 -15.24 12.05 -12.88
C HIS A 299 -16.72 11.67 -12.66
N ASP A 300 -17.24 12.06 -11.50
CA ASP A 300 -18.64 11.85 -11.12
C ASP A 300 -19.48 13.01 -11.65
N ARG A 301 -20.14 12.76 -12.80
CA ARG A 301 -21.00 13.75 -13.46
C ARG A 301 -22.33 13.98 -12.73
N ALA A 302 -22.69 13.10 -11.79
CA ALA A 302 -23.93 13.20 -11.03
C ALA A 302 -23.75 13.94 -9.69
N ALA A 303 -22.52 14.21 -9.28
CA ALA A 303 -22.24 15.08 -8.15
C ALA A 303 -22.51 16.55 -8.49
N ASN A 304 -23.10 17.27 -7.55
CA ASN A 304 -23.17 18.73 -7.61
C ASN A 304 -21.77 19.35 -7.41
N GLN A 305 -21.67 20.65 -7.70
CA GLN A 305 -20.41 21.41 -7.60
C GLN A 305 -20.16 21.99 -6.20
N LEU A 306 -20.91 21.58 -5.19
CA LEU A 306 -20.73 22.04 -3.81
C LEU A 306 -19.55 21.31 -3.17
N MET A 307 -18.99 21.85 -2.09
CA MET A 307 -17.88 21.22 -1.36
C MET A 307 -18.15 19.76 -0.97
N GLN A 308 -19.40 19.42 -0.66
CA GLN A 308 -19.84 18.08 -0.25
C GLN A 308 -20.19 17.16 -1.41
N GLY A 309 -20.27 17.65 -2.65
CA GLY A 309 -20.48 16.84 -3.86
C GLY A 309 -21.66 15.88 -3.82
N HIS A 310 -22.77 16.23 -3.16
CA HIS A 310 -23.96 15.36 -3.08
C HIS A 310 -24.48 15.05 -4.48
N HIS A 311 -24.95 13.82 -4.69
CA HIS A 311 -25.60 13.46 -5.94
C HIS A 311 -26.86 14.30 -6.17
N PHE A 312 -27.18 14.61 -7.43
CA PHE A 312 -28.48 15.17 -7.78
C PHE A 312 -29.60 14.20 -7.39
N ASN A 313 -30.70 14.74 -6.87
CA ASN A 313 -31.88 13.97 -6.44
C ASN A 313 -32.30 12.96 -7.53
N GLY A 314 -32.37 11.68 -7.16
CA GLY A 314 -32.79 10.60 -8.05
C GLY A 314 -31.66 9.87 -8.79
N THR A 315 -30.39 10.25 -8.59
CA THR A 315 -29.26 9.44 -9.08
C THR A 315 -29.02 8.28 -8.09
N PRO A 316 -29.08 7.02 -8.53
CA PRO A 316 -28.73 5.88 -7.67
C PRO A 316 -27.31 6.04 -7.11
N LEU A 317 -27.12 5.75 -5.82
CA LEU A 317 -25.79 5.76 -5.18
C LEU A 317 -24.84 4.72 -5.80
N ASP A 318 -25.42 3.66 -6.39
CA ASP A 318 -24.72 2.53 -7.00
C ASP A 318 -24.79 2.55 -8.54
N ALA A 319 -25.04 3.72 -9.15
CA ALA A 319 -25.10 3.82 -10.60
C ALA A 319 -23.77 3.30 -11.19
N PRO A 320 -23.78 2.22 -12.00
CA PRO A 320 -22.55 1.67 -12.56
C PRO A 320 -21.96 2.74 -13.47
N THR A 321 -20.82 3.29 -13.05
CA THR A 321 -19.99 4.12 -13.92
C THR A 321 -19.50 3.22 -15.05
N GLY A 322 -20.16 3.34 -16.20
CA GLY A 322 -19.82 2.64 -17.43
C GLY A 322 -18.44 3.01 -17.97
N LEU A 323 -18.18 2.61 -19.22
CA LEU A 323 -16.97 2.92 -20.00
C LEU A 323 -16.42 4.32 -19.70
N PHE A 324 -15.10 4.39 -19.49
CA PHE A 324 -14.37 5.59 -19.06
C PHE A 324 -14.91 6.89 -19.66
N SER A 325 -15.31 7.84 -18.80
CA SER A 325 -15.97 9.09 -19.19
C SER A 325 -15.02 10.13 -19.80
N GLY A 326 -13.74 9.77 -20.00
CA GLY A 326 -12.66 10.60 -20.52
C GLY A 326 -11.87 11.35 -19.45
N TRP A 327 -12.38 11.42 -18.22
CA TRP A 327 -11.84 12.27 -17.14
C TRP A 327 -11.55 11.43 -15.90
N GLU A 328 -10.29 11.42 -15.48
CA GLU A 328 -9.78 10.74 -14.28
C GLU A 328 -9.01 11.75 -13.43
N HIS A 329 -9.11 11.59 -12.11
CA HIS A 329 -8.21 12.25 -11.19
C HIS A 329 -7.44 11.21 -10.37
N THR A 330 -6.16 11.47 -10.23
CA THR A 330 -5.21 10.63 -9.51
C THR A 330 -4.51 11.47 -8.48
N ILE A 331 -4.41 10.95 -7.26
CA ILE A 331 -3.60 11.50 -6.19
C ILE A 331 -2.61 10.45 -5.72
N TYR A 332 -1.48 10.91 -5.18
CA TYR A 332 -0.55 10.05 -4.47
C TYR A 332 -0.17 10.69 -3.15
N HIS A 333 0.07 9.83 -2.15
CA HIS A 333 0.54 10.25 -0.84
C HIS A 333 1.80 9.45 -0.48
N GLU A 334 2.88 10.16 -0.17
CA GLU A 334 4.14 9.57 0.27
C GLU A 334 4.33 9.77 1.77
N LYS A 335 4.52 8.67 2.51
CA LYS A 335 4.93 8.70 3.92
C LYS A 335 6.35 8.16 4.06
N LYS A 336 7.21 8.94 4.72
CA LYS A 336 8.62 8.59 4.95
C LYS A 336 8.78 8.01 6.35
N THR A 337 9.39 6.84 6.44
CA THR A 337 9.77 6.20 7.70
C THR A 337 11.27 5.99 7.73
N ALA A 338 11.96 6.61 8.68
CA ALA A 338 13.39 6.37 8.88
C ALA A 338 13.61 4.94 9.40
N LEU A 339 14.60 4.26 8.83
CA LEU A 339 15.02 2.92 9.24
C LEU A 339 16.39 3.00 9.92
N ASN A 340 16.60 2.12 10.90
CA ASN A 340 17.90 1.97 11.52
C ASN A 340 18.79 1.06 10.67
N SER A 341 20.10 1.35 10.63
CA SER A 341 21.12 0.51 10.03
C SER A 341 22.14 0.06 11.07
N LEU A 342 22.51 -1.21 11.05
CA LEU A 342 23.51 -1.82 11.94
C LEU A 342 24.57 -2.55 11.09
N PRO A 343 25.86 -2.19 11.20
CA PRO A 343 26.38 -0.97 11.86
C PRO A 343 25.98 0.31 11.11
N GLU A 344 26.21 1.50 11.69
CA GLU A 344 26.04 2.78 10.98
C GLU A 344 27.21 3.09 10.03
N SER A 345 28.39 2.55 10.32
CA SER A 345 29.58 2.67 9.49
C SER A 345 30.45 1.42 9.58
N GLN A 346 31.22 1.18 8.52
CA GLN A 346 32.18 0.09 8.44
C GLN A 346 33.44 0.56 7.73
N VAL A 347 34.59 0.25 8.31
CA VAL A 347 35.90 0.50 7.72
C VAL A 347 36.38 -0.79 7.09
N VAL A 348 36.73 -0.73 5.80
CA VAL A 348 37.20 -1.87 5.01
C VAL A 348 38.54 -1.52 4.39
N GLN A 349 39.49 -2.45 4.47
CA GLN A 349 40.76 -2.36 3.76
C GLN A 349 40.71 -3.30 2.57
N LEU A 350 41.28 -2.88 1.44
CA LEU A 350 41.45 -3.78 0.30
C LEU A 350 42.49 -4.84 0.66
N GLU A 351 42.15 -6.11 0.42
CA GLU A 351 43.02 -7.25 0.68
C GLU A 351 44.28 -7.19 -0.21
N GLU A 352 45.42 -7.66 0.31
CA GLU A 352 46.63 -7.82 -0.49
C GLU A 352 46.62 -9.19 -1.18
N VAL A 353 46.63 -9.18 -2.51
CA VAL A 353 46.58 -10.36 -3.36
C VAL A 353 47.96 -10.56 -4.00
N PRO A 354 48.51 -11.78 -4.03
CA PRO A 354 49.77 -12.04 -4.71
C PRO A 354 49.65 -11.78 -6.23
N LEU A 355 50.67 -11.15 -6.81
CA LEU A 355 50.75 -10.98 -8.25
C LEU A 355 50.93 -12.34 -8.94
N PRO A 356 50.44 -12.52 -10.19
CA PRO A 356 50.67 -13.73 -10.97
C PRO A 356 52.17 -14.04 -11.08
N ASP A 357 52.51 -15.34 -11.10
CA ASP A 357 53.85 -15.95 -10.87
C ASP A 357 55.05 -15.31 -11.59
N GLU A 358 54.83 -14.50 -12.62
CA GLU A 358 55.88 -13.79 -13.37
C GLU A 358 56.40 -12.51 -12.66
N LYS A 359 55.70 -11.99 -11.65
CA LYS A 359 56.11 -10.81 -10.89
C LYS A 359 56.11 -11.10 -9.39
N LYS A 360 57.27 -11.01 -8.73
CA LYS A 360 57.35 -11.06 -7.26
C LYS A 360 56.71 -9.78 -6.68
N GLY A 361 55.65 -9.93 -5.89
CA GLY A 361 55.03 -8.84 -5.14
C GLY A 361 53.57 -9.13 -4.75
N THR A 362 53.00 -8.25 -3.93
CA THR A 362 51.55 -8.19 -3.63
C THR A 362 50.95 -6.93 -4.24
N GLU A 363 49.67 -6.99 -4.61
CA GLU A 363 48.87 -5.84 -5.03
C GLU A 363 47.56 -5.78 -4.25
N GLN A 364 47.01 -4.59 -4.03
CA GLN A 364 45.68 -4.48 -3.43
C GLN A 364 44.59 -4.95 -4.40
N ALA A 365 43.66 -5.75 -3.87
CA ALA A 365 42.46 -6.20 -4.53
C ALA A 365 41.70 -5.05 -5.21
N ASN A 366 40.92 -5.38 -6.22
CA ASN A 366 40.17 -4.40 -6.99
C ASN A 366 38.77 -4.13 -6.43
N SER A 367 38.35 -4.82 -5.37
CA SER A 367 37.03 -4.64 -4.78
C SER A 367 37.03 -4.74 -3.26
N ALA A 368 36.11 -4.00 -2.64
CA ALA A 368 35.76 -4.08 -1.23
C ALA A 368 34.25 -4.02 -1.07
N GLU A 369 33.72 -4.69 -0.06
CA GLU A 369 32.31 -4.62 0.30
C GLU A 369 32.10 -4.40 1.80
N ALA A 370 31.01 -3.70 2.12
CA ALA A 370 30.54 -3.47 3.49
C ALA A 370 29.08 -3.91 3.59
N TRP A 371 28.78 -4.72 4.61
CA TRP A 371 27.46 -5.30 4.83
C TRP A 371 26.75 -4.59 5.98
N PHE A 372 25.49 -4.26 5.74
CA PHE A 372 24.61 -3.59 6.68
C PHE A 372 23.33 -4.39 6.88
N SER A 373 22.73 -4.28 8.06
CA SER A 373 21.42 -4.83 8.37
C SER A 373 20.47 -3.73 8.79
N ALA A 374 19.21 -3.83 8.40
CA ALA A 374 18.14 -2.92 8.80
C ALA A 374 16.87 -3.72 9.11
N ARG A 375 15.84 -3.06 9.64
CA ARG A 375 14.58 -3.71 10.01
C ARG A 375 13.38 -2.89 9.54
N VAL A 376 12.42 -3.57 8.92
CA VAL A 376 11.11 -2.99 8.61
C VAL A 376 10.27 -2.94 9.89
N PRO A 377 9.58 -1.83 10.20
CA PRO A 377 8.67 -1.78 11.35
C PRO A 377 7.62 -2.91 11.31
N GLY A 378 7.25 -3.46 12.46
CA GLY A 378 6.29 -4.58 12.54
C GLY A 378 4.84 -4.20 12.22
N PHE A 379 4.53 -2.91 12.24
CA PHE A 379 3.20 -2.37 11.93
C PHE A 379 3.11 -1.88 10.47
N THR A 380 4.11 -2.17 9.63
CA THR A 380 4.05 -1.76 8.23
C THR A 380 3.04 -2.64 7.48
N PRO A 381 1.99 -2.07 6.89
CA PRO A 381 0.98 -2.83 6.16
C PRO A 381 1.55 -3.39 4.85
N PRO A 382 0.99 -4.48 4.29
CA PRO A 382 1.50 -5.04 3.05
C PRO A 382 1.23 -4.12 1.85
N SER A 383 2.04 -4.28 0.80
CA SER A 383 1.73 -3.72 -0.52
C SER A 383 0.56 -4.45 -1.17
N PHE A 384 -0.19 -3.75 -2.01
CA PHE A 384 -1.22 -4.34 -2.84
C PHE A 384 -1.51 -3.44 -4.04
N GLN A 385 -2.05 -4.05 -5.09
CA GLN A 385 -2.64 -3.35 -6.23
C GLN A 385 -4.11 -3.72 -6.30
N CYS A 386 -4.96 -2.72 -6.57
CA CYS A 386 -6.38 -2.89 -6.82
C CYS A 386 -6.80 -1.99 -7.99
N PHE A 387 -8.07 -2.03 -8.35
CA PHE A 387 -8.64 -1.26 -9.46
C PHE A 387 -8.37 0.24 -9.34
N ALA A 388 -8.56 0.84 -8.16
CA ALA A 388 -8.48 2.28 -7.94
C ALA A 388 -7.56 2.70 -6.79
N ILE A 389 -7.19 1.78 -5.91
CA ILE A 389 -6.38 2.02 -4.72
C ILE A 389 -5.20 1.07 -4.76
N SER A 390 -3.99 1.59 -4.62
CA SER A 390 -2.80 0.76 -4.51
C SER A 390 -1.86 1.30 -3.45
N ARG A 391 -1.08 0.40 -2.85
CA ARG A 391 -0.03 0.73 -1.90
C ARG A 391 1.26 0.05 -2.33
N ALA A 392 2.32 0.82 -2.49
CA ALA A 392 3.64 0.33 -2.87
C ALA A 392 4.73 0.94 -1.99
N TYR A 393 5.89 0.29 -1.98
CA TYR A 393 7.02 0.71 -1.15
C TYR A 393 8.27 0.95 -1.98
N ARG A 394 9.13 1.86 -1.51
CA ARG A 394 10.50 2.03 -2.01
C ARG A 394 11.47 2.16 -0.86
N ILE A 395 12.70 1.70 -1.06
CA ILE A 395 13.81 1.94 -0.12
C ILE A 395 14.65 3.07 -0.68
N LYS A 396 14.83 4.12 0.10
CA LYS A 396 15.75 5.21 -0.20
C LYS A 396 16.98 5.10 0.69
N ALA A 397 18.14 4.87 0.08
CA ALA A 397 19.41 4.73 0.78
C ALA A 397 20.41 5.79 0.31
N LYS A 398 21.15 6.37 1.25
CA LYS A 398 22.27 7.29 0.98
C LYS A 398 23.49 6.80 1.73
N ILE A 399 24.52 6.42 0.98
CA ILE A 399 25.79 5.95 1.53
C ILE A 399 26.85 7.01 1.30
N GLY A 400 27.56 7.37 2.36
CA GLY A 400 28.79 8.14 2.32
C GLY A 400 29.98 7.18 2.25
N VAL A 401 30.93 7.47 1.37
CA VAL A 401 32.18 6.70 1.25
C VAL A 401 33.35 7.66 1.44
N GLN A 402 34.23 7.36 2.38
CA GLN A 402 35.42 8.14 2.65
C GLN A 402 36.67 7.32 2.33
N ILE A 403 37.57 7.90 1.53
CA ILE A 403 38.85 7.32 1.12
C ILE A 403 39.92 8.35 1.46
N GLY A 404 40.73 8.05 2.49
CA GLY A 404 41.60 9.05 3.10
C GLY A 404 40.78 10.24 3.62
N GLU A 405 41.01 11.42 3.06
CA GLU A 405 40.32 12.66 3.44
C GLU A 405 39.16 13.04 2.51
N LYS A 406 39.00 12.32 1.39
CA LYS A 406 37.98 12.63 0.38
C LYS A 406 36.70 11.89 0.71
N LYS A 407 35.57 12.58 0.55
CA LYS A 407 34.22 12.05 0.83
C LYS A 407 33.42 12.04 -0.45
N PHE A 408 32.74 10.93 -0.68
CA PHE A 408 31.83 10.68 -1.80
C PHE A 408 30.46 10.30 -1.24
N GLN A 409 29.42 10.52 -2.03
CA GLN A 409 28.06 10.13 -1.68
C GLN A 409 27.40 9.44 -2.86
N HIS A 410 26.65 8.38 -2.56
CA HIS A 410 25.79 7.67 -3.50
C HIS A 410 24.39 7.57 -2.88
N GLU A 411 23.38 8.04 -3.61
CA GLU A 411 21.99 8.11 -3.17
C GLU A 411 21.15 7.37 -4.20
N VAL A 412 20.34 6.43 -3.72
CA VAL A 412 19.53 5.54 -4.56
C VAL A 412 18.14 5.42 -3.98
N GLU A 413 17.17 5.25 -4.87
CA GLU A 413 15.80 4.89 -4.53
C GLU A 413 15.47 3.63 -5.33
N SER A 414 15.11 2.57 -4.62
CA SER A 414 14.88 1.24 -5.20
C SER A 414 13.44 0.81 -4.95
N TYR A 415 12.81 0.22 -5.97
CA TYR A 415 11.45 -0.28 -5.88
C TYR A 415 11.41 -1.57 -5.04
N VAL A 416 10.42 -1.66 -4.16
CA VAL A 416 10.12 -2.90 -3.44
C VAL A 416 8.99 -3.58 -4.19
N GLU A 417 9.29 -4.68 -4.89
CA GLU A 417 8.32 -5.42 -5.69
C GLU A 417 7.15 -5.90 -4.83
N ASN A 418 7.47 -6.40 -3.63
CA ASN A 418 6.46 -6.82 -2.69
C ASN A 418 6.90 -6.59 -1.25
N LEU A 419 6.05 -5.88 -0.49
CA LEU A 419 6.12 -5.84 0.96
C LEU A 419 5.05 -6.78 1.53
N GLY A 420 5.49 -7.92 2.03
CA GLY A 420 4.62 -8.91 2.64
C GLY A 420 4.29 -8.62 4.10
N SER A 421 3.17 -9.17 4.57
CA SER A 421 2.88 -9.23 6.02
C SER A 421 3.69 -10.34 6.70
N ALA A 422 4.05 -10.14 7.97
CA ALA A 422 4.49 -11.23 8.82
C ALA A 422 3.26 -12.13 9.08
N GLY A 423 3.33 -13.38 8.63
CA GLY A 423 2.20 -14.31 8.55
C GLY A 423 1.54 -14.66 9.88
#